data_AF-A0A1Q3EIG4-F1
#
_entry.id   AF-A0A1Q3EIG4-F1
#
_cell.length_a   1.000
_cell.length_b   1.000
_cell.length_c   1.000
_cell.angle_alpha   90.00
_cell.angle_beta   90.00
_cell.angle_gamma   90.00
#
_symmetry.space_group_name_H-M   'P 1'
#
loop_
_entity.id
_entity.type
_entity.pdbx_description
1 polymer ?
#
loop_
_entity_poly.entity_id
_entity_poly.type
_entity_poly.pdbx_seq_one_letter_code
_entity_poly.pdbx_strand_id
1 'polypeptide(L)'
;MSNLTPDAIYNSLLNLGLPQGSVTLDDFSRIYRHGGPLQDAILFISEHFRGRGGVHEARSGLLCASESRDESQINPARLPGNIASLRLTKSKKDAEMYSNVLHNKIKAAEETQKQINILKSQLTAQRQVDLLLGILEKKEKERIRQFKDIFRLLIELKRKVLHDQSTISKLEEVIQLIQLFECEPSPSGPNSNLNLKKPRQTQDALLVLNAYHVCLARLAAQSTQILETSQTTRDTRARPNSPVPSDTVSTRNAARKPSVPVASNNANVVVTPSASAEVQLRALVARKLGVEGGNEDPEVERVFQGFIKVAKARARNQVRYTGNIGIGEPVSEEKLDTYIDHLRIYVVADSQRDAQQGTQNSESLVPNKSPTRVEPDFGHEVRKILGLSEAETSKKVLAEIGRLVNTIQHKSQYLEAMQIRPRDLSSSQRARETETIASYESQKQQIEDTIEKLLIRKIDKADSLGHSLVRDIEALLIGIDDIVGHGNSGRDDCNSKNMTVVRSHSNHT
;
A
#
# COMPACT_ATOMS: atom_id res chain seq x y z
N MET A 1 2.70 51.89 0.13
CA MET A 1 1.48 51.14 0.51
C MET A 1 0.35 51.72 -0.31
N SER A 2 0.04 51.11 -1.44
CA SER A 2 -1.01 51.56 -2.34
C SER A 2 -2.37 51.30 -1.67
N ASN A 3 -3.15 52.36 -1.46
CA ASN A 3 -4.50 52.28 -0.89
C ASN A 3 -5.48 51.74 -1.93
N LEU A 4 -5.25 50.51 -2.42
CA LEU A 4 -6.23 49.84 -3.28
C LEU A 4 -7.41 49.42 -2.41
N THR A 5 -8.61 49.82 -2.84
CA THR A 5 -9.85 49.36 -2.22
C THR A 5 -9.99 47.84 -2.47
N PRO A 6 -10.59 47.10 -1.52
CA PRO A 6 -10.83 45.66 -1.68
C PRO A 6 -11.61 45.36 -2.97
N ASP A 7 -12.53 46.24 -3.37
CA ASP A 7 -13.29 46.14 -4.63
C ASP A 7 -12.38 46.12 -5.86
N ALA A 8 -11.33 46.94 -5.89
CA ALA A 8 -10.41 47.00 -7.02
C ALA A 8 -9.61 45.69 -7.17
N ILE A 9 -9.22 45.09 -6.04
CA ILE A 9 -8.46 43.82 -6.02
C ILE A 9 -9.38 42.66 -6.38
N TYR A 10 -10.61 42.66 -5.85
CA TYR A 10 -11.63 41.66 -6.20
C TYR A 10 -11.92 41.67 -7.71
N ASN A 11 -12.10 42.85 -8.30
CA ASN A 11 -12.29 42.97 -9.76
C ASN A 11 -11.05 42.53 -10.54
N SER A 12 -9.84 42.79 -10.03
CA SER A 12 -8.61 42.28 -10.65
C SER A 12 -8.55 40.76 -10.62
N LEU A 13 -9.02 40.12 -9.55
CA LEU A 13 -9.06 38.65 -9.44
C LEU A 13 -10.15 38.05 -10.35
N LEU A 14 -11.30 38.70 -10.48
CA LEU A 14 -12.32 38.32 -11.47
C LEU A 14 -11.77 38.35 -12.89
N ASN A 15 -11.02 39.39 -13.25
CA ASN A 15 -10.36 39.49 -14.56
C ASN A 15 -9.29 38.40 -14.78
N LEU A 16 -8.72 37.86 -13.70
CA LEU A 16 -7.77 36.74 -13.74
C LEU A 16 -8.45 35.36 -13.80
N GLY A 17 -9.78 35.32 -13.90
CA GLY A 17 -10.56 34.09 -14.05
C GLY A 17 -11.05 33.50 -12.73
N LEU A 18 -11.18 34.31 -11.67
CA LEU A 18 -11.92 33.89 -10.48
C LEU A 18 -13.37 33.56 -10.90
N PRO A 19 -13.91 32.36 -10.59
CA PRO A 19 -15.25 31.97 -11.02
C PRO A 19 -16.30 32.95 -10.51
N GLN A 20 -17.08 33.54 -11.42
CA GLN A 20 -18.18 34.42 -11.07
C GLN A 20 -19.22 33.63 -10.27
N GLY A 21 -19.35 33.93 -8.97
CA GLY A 21 -20.31 33.30 -8.06
C GLY A 21 -19.74 32.34 -7.02
N SER A 22 -18.45 32.02 -7.05
CA SER A 22 -17.84 31.17 -5.99
C SER A 22 -17.48 31.95 -4.73
N VAL A 23 -17.14 33.23 -4.86
CA VAL A 23 -16.77 34.12 -3.75
C VAL A 23 -17.49 35.44 -3.97
N THR A 24 -18.37 35.82 -3.04
CA THR A 24 -19.03 37.13 -3.11
C THR A 24 -18.07 38.24 -2.64
N LEU A 25 -18.35 39.50 -3.04
CA LEU A 25 -17.54 40.63 -2.58
C LEU A 25 -17.54 40.77 -1.05
N ASP A 26 -18.67 40.44 -0.39
CA ASP A 26 -18.75 40.46 1.08
C ASP A 26 -17.85 39.39 1.71
N ASP A 27 -17.84 38.17 1.14
CA ASP A 27 -16.94 37.10 1.59
C ASP A 27 -15.47 37.48 1.40
N PHE A 28 -15.16 38.12 0.27
CA PHE A 28 -13.82 38.62 -0.01
C PHE A 28 -13.40 39.70 0.98
N SER A 29 -14.25 40.68 1.27
CA SER A 29 -14.00 41.75 2.24
C SER A 29 -13.78 41.22 3.67
N ARG A 30 -14.44 40.11 4.04
CA ARG A 30 -14.24 39.46 5.35
C ARG A 30 -12.87 38.78 5.47
N ILE A 31 -12.40 38.19 4.39
CA ILE A 31 -11.08 37.53 4.30
C ILE A 31 -9.97 38.59 4.16
N TYR A 32 -10.26 39.66 3.44
CA TYR A 32 -9.37 40.78 3.17
C TYR A 32 -9.38 41.78 4.34
N ARG A 33 -8.88 41.33 5.51
CA ARG A 33 -8.72 42.21 6.67
C ARG A 33 -7.60 43.22 6.41
N HIS A 34 -7.91 44.50 6.58
CA HIS A 34 -6.97 45.60 6.45
C HIS A 34 -5.73 45.39 7.35
N GLY A 35 -4.54 45.35 6.74
CA GLY A 35 -3.25 45.23 7.39
C GLY A 35 -2.78 43.79 7.68
N GLY A 36 -3.42 42.76 7.12
CA GLY A 36 -3.03 41.37 7.35
C GLY A 36 -2.00 40.81 6.34
N PRO A 37 -1.18 39.81 6.72
CA PRO A 37 -0.22 39.18 5.82
C PRO A 37 -0.88 38.48 4.62
N LEU A 38 -2.15 38.06 4.78
CA LEU A 38 -2.94 37.51 3.69
C LEU A 38 -3.29 38.57 2.63
N GLN A 39 -3.54 39.81 3.06
CA GLN A 39 -3.78 40.92 2.13
C GLN A 39 -2.54 41.17 1.27
N ASP A 40 -1.35 41.19 1.88
CA ASP A 40 -0.09 41.38 1.16
C ASP A 40 0.16 40.24 0.16
N ALA A 41 -0.13 38.99 0.53
CA ALA A 41 -0.02 37.85 -0.35
C ALA A 41 -1.00 37.93 -1.53
N ILE A 42 -2.27 38.30 -1.30
CA ILE A 42 -3.28 38.45 -2.35
C ILE A 42 -2.90 39.61 -3.28
N LEU A 43 -2.43 40.73 -2.73
CA LEU A 43 -1.98 41.88 -3.52
C LEU A 43 -0.79 41.48 -4.41
N PHE A 44 0.24 40.86 -3.82
CA PHE A 44 1.41 40.36 -4.54
C PHE A 44 1.03 39.41 -5.68
N ILE A 45 0.14 38.45 -5.41
CA ILE A 45 -0.35 37.50 -6.42
C ILE A 45 -1.06 38.25 -7.55
N SER A 46 -1.96 39.19 -7.22
CA SER A 46 -2.71 39.95 -8.22
C SER A 46 -1.80 40.81 -9.11
N GLU A 47 -0.79 41.47 -8.53
CA GLU A 47 0.20 42.26 -9.27
C GLU A 47 1.09 41.36 -10.15
N HIS A 48 1.51 40.20 -9.64
CA HIS A 48 2.34 39.27 -10.38
C HIS A 48 1.62 38.67 -11.59
N PHE A 49 0.36 38.28 -11.43
CA PHE A 49 -0.44 37.78 -12.54
C PHE A 49 -0.74 38.88 -13.56
N ARG A 50 -1.05 40.10 -13.12
CA ARG A 50 -1.21 41.26 -14.00
C ARG A 50 0.08 41.56 -14.79
N GLY A 51 1.23 41.51 -14.13
CA GLY A 51 2.54 41.68 -14.77
C GLY A 51 2.82 40.60 -15.82
N ARG A 52 2.54 39.33 -15.51
CA ARG A 52 2.66 38.23 -16.48
C ARG A 52 1.70 38.38 -17.67
N GLY A 53 0.47 38.81 -17.42
CA GLY A 53 -0.51 39.12 -18.46
C GLY A 53 0.00 40.20 -19.41
N GLY A 54 0.50 41.32 -18.87
CA GLY A 54 1.09 42.40 -19.67
C GLY A 54 2.31 41.97 -20.49
N VAL A 55 3.20 41.13 -19.92
CA VAL A 55 4.34 40.56 -20.67
C VAL A 55 3.87 39.63 -21.78
N HIS A 56 2.85 38.82 -21.54
CA HIS A 56 2.26 37.96 -22.56
C HIS A 56 1.64 38.79 -23.68
N GLU A 57 0.84 39.80 -23.37
CA GLU A 57 0.23 40.71 -24.34
C GLU A 57 1.30 41.44 -25.18
N ALA A 58 2.35 41.95 -24.54
CA ALA A 58 3.47 42.59 -25.23
C ALA A 58 4.21 41.61 -26.17
N ARG A 59 4.40 40.35 -25.75
CA ARG A 59 4.99 39.30 -26.60
C ARG A 59 4.09 38.94 -27.77
N SER A 60 2.78 38.77 -27.53
CA SER A 60 1.81 38.54 -28.59
C SER A 60 1.78 39.70 -29.58
N GLY A 61 1.81 40.95 -29.10
CA GLY A 61 1.91 42.15 -29.91
C GLY A 61 3.18 42.19 -30.75
N LEU A 62 4.34 41.86 -30.17
CA LEU A 62 5.61 41.76 -30.91
C LEU A 62 5.58 40.65 -31.97
N LEU A 63 4.96 39.49 -31.67
CA LEU A 63 4.81 38.41 -32.63
C LEU A 63 3.90 38.83 -33.80
N CYS A 64 2.74 39.42 -33.53
CA CYS A 64 1.85 39.94 -34.57
C CYS A 64 2.50 41.09 -35.37
N ALA A 65 3.27 41.96 -34.71
CA ALA A 65 4.03 43.02 -35.37
C ALA A 65 5.17 42.46 -36.25
N SER A 66 5.76 41.33 -35.87
CA SER A 66 6.76 40.64 -36.69
C SER A 66 6.14 39.96 -37.91
N GLU A 67 4.96 39.36 -37.77
CA GLU A 67 4.23 38.76 -38.90
C GLU A 67 3.77 39.83 -39.92
N SER A 68 3.32 40.99 -39.44
CA SER A 68 2.87 42.10 -40.30
C SER A 68 4.03 42.89 -40.95
N ARG A 69 5.20 42.96 -40.31
CA ARG A 69 6.39 43.57 -40.93
C ARG A 69 6.93 42.74 -42.11
N ASP A 70 6.80 41.42 -42.07
CA ASP A 70 7.16 40.54 -43.19
C ASP A 70 6.24 40.74 -44.41
N GLU A 71 5.02 41.26 -44.23
CA GLU A 71 4.11 41.62 -45.32
C GLU A 71 4.34 43.02 -45.90
N SER A 72 4.86 43.97 -45.11
CA SER A 72 4.98 45.38 -45.55
C SER A 72 6.28 45.74 -46.28
N GLN A 73 7.29 44.86 -46.32
CA GLN A 73 8.52 45.06 -47.13
C GLN A 73 8.56 44.14 -48.35
N ILE A 74 7.44 44.06 -49.07
CA ILE A 74 7.38 43.42 -50.38
C ILE A 74 7.99 44.37 -51.41
N ASN A 75 9.27 44.14 -51.72
CA ASN A 75 9.73 44.31 -53.10
C ASN A 75 8.84 43.41 -54.00
N PRO A 76 8.15 43.96 -55.02
CA PRO A 76 7.11 43.26 -55.79
C PRO A 76 7.60 42.14 -56.72
N ALA A 77 8.83 41.64 -56.53
CA ALA A 77 9.43 40.59 -57.35
C ALA A 77 9.69 39.28 -56.58
N ARG A 78 8.97 39.01 -55.48
CA ARG A 78 9.00 37.69 -54.85
C ARG A 78 8.14 36.72 -55.66
N LEU A 79 8.81 35.89 -56.47
CA LEU A 79 8.21 34.78 -57.22
C LEU A 79 7.23 33.99 -56.34
N PRO A 80 6.03 33.64 -56.84
CA PRO A 80 5.00 32.87 -56.11
C PRO A 80 5.53 31.60 -55.41
N GLY A 81 6.60 30.99 -55.94
CA GLY A 81 7.27 29.84 -55.34
C GLY A 81 7.82 30.07 -53.92
N ASN A 82 8.23 31.30 -53.59
CA ASN A 82 8.77 31.61 -52.25
C ASN A 82 7.68 31.72 -51.18
N ILE A 83 6.47 32.14 -51.55
CA ILE A 83 5.32 32.20 -50.62
C ILE A 83 4.85 30.77 -50.32
N ALA A 84 4.81 29.92 -51.34
CA ALA A 84 4.46 28.51 -51.17
C ALA A 84 5.48 27.78 -50.28
N SER A 85 6.78 28.02 -50.46
CA SER A 85 7.83 27.39 -49.62
C SER A 85 7.79 27.90 -48.18
N LEU A 86 7.51 29.19 -47.94
CA LEU A 86 7.32 29.72 -46.59
C LEU A 86 6.10 29.09 -45.90
N ARG A 87 4.96 28.98 -46.60
CA ARG A 87 3.76 28.31 -46.07
C ARG A 87 4.00 26.82 -45.77
N LEU A 88 4.75 26.14 -46.64
CA LEU A 88 5.11 24.74 -46.44
C LEU A 88 6.01 24.56 -45.22
N THR A 89 7.01 25.42 -45.04
CA THR A 89 7.91 25.37 -43.87
C THR A 89 7.18 25.71 -42.56
N LYS A 90 6.25 26.68 -42.57
CA LYS A 90 5.37 26.96 -41.42
C LYS A 90 4.51 25.74 -41.08
N SER A 91 3.80 25.20 -42.08
CA SER A 91 2.96 24.01 -41.89
C SER A 91 3.76 22.80 -41.41
N LYS A 92 5.00 22.62 -41.87
CA LYS A 92 5.89 21.54 -41.40
C LYS A 92 6.27 21.72 -39.92
N LYS A 93 6.61 22.94 -39.50
CA LYS A 93 6.90 23.25 -38.09
C LYS A 93 5.68 23.05 -37.20
N ASP A 94 4.50 23.48 -37.67
CA ASP A 94 3.26 23.28 -36.93
C ASP A 94 2.93 21.79 -36.78
N ALA A 95 3.09 21.00 -37.84
CA ALA A 95 2.92 19.55 -37.79
C ALA A 95 3.89 18.87 -36.80
N GLU A 96 5.15 19.30 -36.78
CA GLU A 96 6.15 18.83 -35.83
C GLU A 96 5.77 19.20 -34.38
N MET A 97 5.31 20.43 -34.15
CA MET A 97 4.81 20.86 -32.84
C MET A 97 3.62 20.01 -32.38
N TYR A 98 2.62 19.78 -33.24
CA TYR A 98 1.46 18.95 -32.89
C TYR A 98 1.85 17.49 -32.65
N SER A 99 2.80 16.95 -33.42
CA SER A 99 3.36 15.62 -33.21
C SER A 99 4.02 15.49 -31.83
N ASN A 100 4.84 16.48 -31.44
CA ASN A 100 5.48 16.52 -30.13
C ASN A 100 4.45 16.64 -28.99
N VAL A 101 3.43 17.48 -29.14
CA VAL A 101 2.34 17.61 -28.15
C VAL A 101 1.57 16.29 -28.03
N LEU A 102 1.27 15.62 -29.14
CA LEU A 102 0.59 14.32 -29.13
C LEU A 102 1.44 13.25 -28.45
N HIS A 103 2.74 13.19 -28.77
CA HIS A 103 3.67 12.25 -28.15
C HIS A 103 3.74 12.45 -26.62
N ASN A 104 3.83 13.71 -26.17
CA ASN A 104 3.82 14.03 -24.74
C ASN A 104 2.50 13.63 -24.06
N LYS A 105 1.36 13.81 -24.72
CA LYS A 105 0.05 13.36 -24.21
C LYS A 105 -0.05 11.84 -24.13
N ILE A 106 0.48 11.11 -25.12
CA ILE A 106 0.54 9.64 -25.09
C ILE A 106 1.41 9.17 -23.93
N LYS A 107 2.60 9.76 -23.76
CA LYS A 107 3.50 9.42 -22.64
C LYS A 107 2.85 9.67 -21.28
N ALA A 108 2.17 10.82 -21.11
CA ALA A 108 1.43 11.13 -19.89
C ALA A 108 0.30 10.11 -19.65
N ALA A 109 -0.44 9.72 -20.70
CA ALA A 109 -1.47 8.70 -20.61
C ALA A 109 -0.90 7.34 -20.17
N GLU A 110 0.23 6.91 -20.75
CA GLU A 110 0.93 5.68 -20.34
C GLU A 110 1.39 5.71 -18.89
N GLU A 111 1.90 6.85 -18.41
CA GLU A 111 2.28 7.03 -17.00
C GLU A 111 1.08 6.93 -16.07
N THR A 112 -0.05 7.57 -16.42
CA THR A 112 -1.29 7.43 -15.64
C THR A 112 -1.82 5.99 -15.66
N GLN A 113 -1.70 5.28 -16.79
CA GLN A 113 -2.10 3.87 -16.87
C GLN A 113 -1.23 2.97 -15.99
N LYS A 114 0.09 3.24 -15.91
CA LYS A 114 1.00 2.54 -14.99
C LYS A 114 0.59 2.77 -13.53
N GLN A 115 0.26 4.00 -13.16
CA GLN A 115 -0.22 4.33 -11.81
C GLN A 115 -1.54 3.61 -11.50
N ILE A 116 -2.49 3.59 -12.44
CA ILE A 116 -3.76 2.84 -12.29
C ILE A 116 -3.49 1.35 -12.04
N ASN A 117 -2.55 0.76 -12.78
CA ASN A 117 -2.21 -0.66 -12.61
C ASN A 117 -1.57 -0.95 -11.25
N ILE A 118 -0.71 -0.05 -10.74
CA ILE A 118 -0.14 -0.15 -9.38
C ILE A 118 -1.23 -0.06 -8.31
N LEU A 119 -2.14 0.90 -8.43
CA LEU A 119 -3.25 1.04 -7.48
C LEU A 119 -4.20 -0.17 -7.52
N LYS A 120 -4.46 -0.72 -8.71
CA LYS A 120 -5.24 -1.96 -8.86
C LYS A 120 -4.57 -3.13 -8.15
N SER A 121 -3.25 -3.32 -8.30
CA SER A 121 -2.56 -4.42 -7.63
C SER A 121 -2.55 -4.26 -6.10
N GLN A 122 -2.35 -3.03 -5.60
CA GLN A 122 -2.46 -2.72 -4.18
C GLN A 122 -3.86 -3.02 -3.62
N LEU A 123 -4.91 -2.61 -4.33
CA LEU A 123 -6.29 -2.88 -3.93
C LEU A 123 -6.63 -4.38 -3.94
N THR A 124 -6.09 -5.15 -4.89
CA THR A 124 -6.23 -6.62 -4.85
C THR A 124 -5.50 -7.25 -3.67
N ALA A 125 -4.31 -6.77 -3.32
CA ALA A 125 -3.58 -7.25 -2.15
C ALA A 125 -4.32 -6.92 -0.85
N GLN A 126 -4.88 -5.70 -0.74
CA GLN A 126 -5.69 -5.30 0.41
C GLN A 126 -6.93 -6.20 0.57
N ARG A 127 -7.66 -6.48 -0.52
CA ARG A 127 -8.79 -7.42 -0.49
C ARG A 127 -8.40 -8.83 -0.04
N GLN A 128 -7.20 -9.30 -0.39
CA GLN A 128 -6.69 -10.60 0.07
C GLN A 128 -6.38 -10.59 1.57
N VAL A 129 -5.80 -9.51 2.08
CA VAL A 129 -5.56 -9.32 3.51
C VAL A 129 -6.87 -9.28 4.29
N ASP A 130 -7.86 -8.54 3.82
CA ASP A 130 -9.19 -8.44 4.45
C ASP A 130 -9.89 -9.80 4.48
N LEU A 131 -9.81 -10.57 3.39
CA LEU A 131 -10.34 -11.94 3.33
C LEU A 131 -9.65 -12.85 4.36
N LEU A 132 -8.32 -12.78 4.47
CA LEU A 132 -7.56 -13.58 5.43
C LEU A 132 -7.93 -13.20 6.87
N LEU A 133 -8.05 -11.90 7.16
CA LEU A 133 -8.46 -11.40 8.47
C LEU A 133 -9.86 -11.90 8.83
N GLY A 134 -10.81 -11.84 7.88
CA GLY A 134 -12.16 -12.39 8.07
C GLY A 134 -12.18 -13.90 8.33
N ILE A 135 -11.29 -14.67 7.70
CA ILE A 135 -11.13 -16.11 7.98
C ILE A 135 -10.56 -16.32 9.39
N LEU A 136 -9.55 -15.54 9.80
CA LEU A 136 -8.95 -15.63 11.13
C LEU A 136 -9.94 -15.25 12.24
N GLU A 137 -10.74 -14.20 12.04
CA GLU A 137 -11.82 -13.82 12.96
C GLU A 137 -12.87 -14.92 13.11
N LYS A 138 -13.27 -15.58 12.01
CA LYS A 138 -14.19 -16.72 12.06
C LYS A 138 -13.59 -17.89 12.84
N LYS A 139 -12.32 -18.22 12.61
CA LYS A 139 -11.61 -19.27 13.37
C LYS A 139 -11.50 -18.92 14.84
N GLU A 140 -11.26 -17.66 15.18
CA GLU A 140 -11.19 -17.21 16.58
C GLU A 140 -12.54 -17.35 17.28
N LYS A 141 -13.64 -16.94 16.62
CA LYS A 141 -15.00 -17.14 17.15
C LYS A 141 -15.30 -18.61 17.41
N GLU A 142 -14.86 -19.50 16.52
CA GLU A 142 -15.03 -20.93 16.70
C GLU A 142 -14.18 -21.48 17.86
N ARG A 143 -12.94 -21.03 18.03
CA ARG A 143 -12.12 -21.38 19.20
C ARG A 143 -12.79 -20.94 20.50
N ILE A 144 -13.29 -19.71 20.57
CA ILE A 144 -14.01 -19.19 21.74
C ILE A 144 -15.26 -20.03 22.03
N ARG A 145 -15.98 -20.46 20.99
CA ARG A 145 -17.14 -21.36 21.14
C ARG A 145 -16.74 -22.72 21.72
N GLN A 146 -15.71 -23.35 21.16
CA GLN A 146 -15.18 -24.63 21.66
C GLN A 146 -14.72 -24.52 23.12
N PHE A 147 -14.03 -23.43 23.49
CA PHE A 147 -13.65 -23.18 24.89
C PHE A 147 -14.87 -23.08 25.80
N LYS A 148 -15.93 -22.36 25.40
CA LYS A 148 -17.18 -22.27 26.16
C LYS A 148 -17.84 -23.64 26.36
N ASP A 149 -17.82 -24.49 25.34
CA ASP A 149 -18.37 -25.84 25.41
C ASP A 149 -17.54 -26.74 26.33
N ILE A 150 -16.20 -26.65 26.28
CA ILE A 150 -15.29 -27.33 27.23
C ILE A 150 -15.56 -26.86 28.67
N PHE A 151 -15.70 -25.55 28.91
CA PHE A 151 -16.04 -25.03 30.22
C PHE A 151 -17.38 -25.55 30.73
N ARG A 152 -18.40 -25.64 29.85
CA ARG A 152 -19.69 -26.23 30.19
C ARG A 152 -19.54 -27.69 30.63
N LEU A 153 -18.81 -28.49 29.85
CA LEU A 153 -18.53 -29.90 30.17
C LEU A 153 -17.76 -30.05 31.49
N LEU A 154 -16.77 -29.20 31.77
CA LEU A 154 -16.04 -29.20 33.05
C LEU A 154 -16.94 -28.86 34.23
N ILE A 155 -17.88 -27.92 34.07
CA ILE A 155 -18.87 -27.58 35.11
C ILE A 155 -19.82 -28.76 35.34
N GLU A 156 -20.30 -29.41 34.28
CA GLU A 156 -21.15 -30.61 34.38
C GLU A 156 -20.42 -31.77 35.06
N LEU A 157 -19.15 -32.00 34.70
CA LEU A 157 -18.32 -33.03 35.32
C LEU A 157 -18.09 -32.71 36.79
N LYS A 158 -17.78 -31.46 37.15
CA LYS A 158 -17.67 -31.03 38.55
C LYS A 158 -18.97 -31.25 39.32
N ARG A 159 -20.13 -30.98 38.72
CA ARG A 159 -21.44 -31.26 39.34
C ARG A 159 -21.68 -32.75 39.55
N LYS A 160 -21.38 -33.58 38.55
CA LYS A 160 -21.51 -35.05 38.65
C LYS A 160 -20.59 -35.62 39.72
N VAL A 161 -19.32 -35.20 39.73
CA VAL A 161 -18.35 -35.63 40.75
C VAL A 161 -18.79 -35.22 42.15
N LEU A 162 -19.28 -34.00 42.36
CA LEU A 162 -19.82 -33.58 43.68
C LEU A 162 -21.07 -34.39 44.08
N HIS A 163 -21.90 -34.78 43.13
CA HIS A 163 -23.08 -35.60 43.40
C HIS A 163 -22.69 -37.03 43.77
N ASP A 164 -21.74 -37.61 43.05
CA ASP A 164 -21.17 -38.92 43.34
C ASP A 164 -20.32 -38.91 44.61
N GLN A 165 -19.72 -37.79 44.99
CA GLN A 165 -19.01 -37.69 46.27
C GLN A 165 -19.98 -37.80 47.46
N SER A 166 -21.25 -37.41 47.29
CA SER A 166 -22.29 -37.66 48.30
C SER A 166 -22.69 -39.15 48.39
N THR A 167 -22.59 -39.91 47.30
CA THR A 167 -22.79 -41.36 47.32
C THR A 167 -21.56 -42.08 47.83
N ILE A 168 -20.35 -41.57 47.56
CA ILE A 168 -19.09 -42.04 48.15
C ILE A 168 -19.09 -41.81 49.67
N SER A 169 -19.54 -40.66 50.18
CA SER A 169 -19.67 -40.45 51.64
C SER A 169 -20.68 -41.42 52.29
N LYS A 170 -21.76 -41.80 51.58
CA LYS A 170 -22.68 -42.86 52.05
C LYS A 170 -22.04 -44.24 51.98
N LEU A 171 -21.21 -44.51 50.97
CA LEU A 171 -20.43 -45.74 50.88
C LEU A 171 -19.35 -45.80 51.97
N GLU A 172 -18.77 -44.67 52.37
CA GLU A 172 -17.81 -44.56 53.48
C GLU A 172 -18.47 -44.88 54.83
N GLU A 173 -19.71 -44.47 55.06
CA GLU A 173 -20.51 -44.93 56.22
C GLU A 173 -20.75 -46.45 56.19
N VAL A 174 -21.03 -47.01 55.01
CA VAL A 174 -21.20 -48.46 54.84
C VAL A 174 -19.87 -49.22 55.00
N ILE A 175 -18.76 -48.67 54.51
CA ILE A 175 -17.41 -49.24 54.66
C ILE A 175 -16.94 -49.15 56.11
N GLN A 176 -17.26 -48.08 56.86
CA GLN A 176 -17.02 -48.02 58.31
C GLN A 176 -17.84 -49.06 59.08
N LEU A 177 -19.07 -49.36 58.61
CA LEU A 177 -19.90 -50.45 59.13
C LEU A 177 -19.32 -51.85 58.81
N ILE A 178 -18.70 -52.02 57.65
CA ILE A 178 -18.04 -53.27 57.23
C ILE A 178 -16.69 -53.46 57.94
N GLN A 179 -15.91 -52.39 58.16
CA GLN A 179 -14.65 -52.41 58.91
C GLN A 179 -14.83 -52.71 60.40
N LEU A 180 -16.04 -52.53 60.95
CA LEU A 180 -16.39 -52.99 62.29
C LEU A 180 -16.65 -54.51 62.36
N PHE A 181 -16.78 -55.20 61.22
CA PHE A 181 -17.12 -56.63 61.15
C PHE A 181 -15.98 -57.55 60.69
N GLU A 182 -14.86 -57.04 60.16
CA GLU A 182 -13.73 -57.88 59.74
C GLU A 182 -12.55 -57.81 60.74
N CYS A 183 -12.67 -58.63 61.78
CA CYS A 183 -11.53 -59.21 62.50
C CYS A 183 -10.78 -60.19 61.57
N GLU A 184 -9.56 -59.86 61.17
CA GLU A 184 -8.33 -60.54 61.61
C GLU A 184 -7.12 -60.15 60.74
N PRO A 185 -5.93 -59.94 61.35
CA PRO A 185 -4.72 -59.54 60.64
C PRO A 185 -3.98 -60.75 60.05
N SER A 186 -3.85 -60.81 58.73
CA SER A 186 -2.92 -61.74 58.06
C SER A 186 -1.65 -61.00 57.60
N PRO A 187 -0.44 -61.50 57.91
CA PRO A 187 0.81 -60.83 57.60
C PRO A 187 1.38 -61.21 56.22
N SER A 188 2.05 -60.23 55.62
CA SER A 188 3.13 -60.35 54.62
C SER A 188 2.79 -60.77 53.18
N GLY A 189 3.05 -59.85 52.24
CA GLY A 189 3.21 -60.15 50.81
C GLY A 189 3.48 -58.89 49.96
N PRO A 190 4.32 -58.93 48.91
CA PRO A 190 5.29 -57.87 48.64
C PRO A 190 4.97 -56.95 47.44
N ASN A 191 5.46 -55.70 47.54
CA ASN A 191 6.02 -54.85 46.48
C ASN A 191 5.44 -54.98 45.06
N SER A 192 4.32 -54.30 44.78
CA SER A 192 3.96 -53.91 43.42
C SER A 192 4.48 -52.51 43.12
N ASN A 193 5.67 -52.46 42.50
CA ASN A 193 6.22 -51.29 41.84
C ASN A 193 5.26 -50.84 40.72
N LEU A 194 4.34 -49.92 41.04
CA LEU A 194 3.55 -49.19 40.06
C LEU A 194 4.48 -48.24 39.29
N ASN A 195 5.04 -48.78 38.22
CA ASN A 195 5.82 -48.05 37.23
C ASN A 195 4.85 -47.15 36.44
N LEU A 196 4.59 -45.96 36.99
CA LEU A 196 3.89 -44.86 36.33
C LEU A 196 4.67 -44.47 35.07
N LYS A 197 4.33 -45.12 33.94
CA LYS A 197 4.77 -44.71 32.61
C LYS A 197 4.28 -43.27 32.40
N LYS A 198 5.22 -42.32 32.48
CA LYS A 198 4.99 -40.92 32.16
C LYS A 198 4.27 -40.82 30.80
N PRO A 199 3.22 -40.00 30.68
CA PRO A 199 2.43 -39.92 29.46
C PRO A 199 3.30 -39.42 28.30
N ARG A 200 3.29 -40.15 27.19
CA ARG A 200 4.02 -39.86 25.94
C ARG A 200 3.62 -38.54 25.24
N GLN A 201 2.64 -37.82 25.76
CA GLN A 201 2.06 -36.61 25.16
C GLN A 201 3.07 -35.46 24.96
N THR A 202 4.11 -35.36 25.80
CA THR A 202 5.14 -34.32 25.62
C THR A 202 6.09 -34.63 24.47
N GLN A 203 6.27 -35.91 24.12
CA GLN A 203 7.17 -36.31 23.04
C GLN A 203 6.55 -36.02 21.68
N ASP A 204 5.24 -36.25 21.52
CA ASP A 204 4.52 -35.95 20.28
C ASP A 204 4.39 -34.44 20.06
N ALA A 205 4.15 -33.65 21.11
CA ALA A 205 4.11 -32.19 21.02
C ALA A 205 5.46 -31.60 20.57
N LEU A 206 6.57 -32.12 21.11
CA LEU A 206 7.92 -31.71 20.68
C LEU A 206 8.22 -32.12 19.24
N LEU A 207 7.73 -33.27 18.80
CA LEU A 207 7.92 -33.77 17.43
C LEU A 207 7.13 -32.91 16.42
N VAL A 208 5.90 -32.52 16.74
CA VAL A 208 5.09 -31.59 15.95
C VAL A 208 5.73 -30.20 15.89
N LEU A 209 6.24 -29.69 17.01
CA LEU A 209 6.94 -28.39 17.05
C LEU A 209 8.20 -28.42 16.17
N ASN A 210 8.96 -29.52 16.22
CA ASN A 210 10.18 -29.67 15.42
C ASN A 210 9.87 -29.78 13.92
N ALA A 211 8.82 -30.52 13.55
CA ALA A 211 8.33 -30.59 12.17
C ALA A 211 7.91 -29.21 11.62
N TYR A 212 7.25 -28.39 12.46
CA TYR A 212 6.86 -27.03 12.10
C TYR A 212 8.08 -26.13 11.83
N HIS A 213 9.11 -26.17 12.68
CA HIS A 213 10.34 -25.40 12.49
C HIS A 213 11.09 -25.80 11.21
N VAL A 214 11.18 -27.09 10.90
CA VAL A 214 11.79 -27.58 9.65
C VAL A 214 10.99 -27.10 8.43
N CYS A 215 9.66 -27.08 8.51
CA CYS A 215 8.81 -26.59 7.43
C CYS A 215 9.03 -25.08 7.18
N LEU A 216 9.08 -24.28 8.24
CA LEU A 216 9.38 -22.84 8.17
C LEU A 216 10.78 -22.58 7.58
N ALA A 217 11.80 -23.34 8.00
CA ALA A 217 13.15 -23.20 7.46
C ALA A 217 13.22 -23.49 5.95
N ARG A 218 12.49 -24.52 5.48
CA ARG A 218 12.38 -24.82 4.04
C ARG A 218 11.68 -23.72 3.26
N LEU A 219 10.59 -23.16 3.79
CA LEU A 219 9.88 -22.05 3.14
C LEU A 219 10.76 -20.79 3.06
N ALA A 220 11.51 -20.49 4.11
CA ALA A 220 12.46 -19.38 4.12
C ALA A 220 13.54 -19.58 3.04
N ALA A 221 14.12 -20.78 2.92
CA ALA A 221 15.12 -21.11 1.90
C ALA A 221 14.58 -21.08 0.46
N GLN A 222 13.31 -21.43 0.25
CA GLN A 222 12.68 -21.30 -1.08
C GLN A 222 12.46 -19.83 -1.46
N SER A 223 12.12 -18.97 -0.50
CA SER A 223 11.92 -17.54 -0.76
C SER A 223 13.19 -16.84 -1.26
N THR A 224 14.36 -17.26 -0.78
CA THR A 224 15.66 -16.70 -1.20
C THR A 224 16.05 -17.18 -2.60
N GLN A 225 15.79 -18.45 -2.94
CA GLN A 225 16.06 -18.99 -4.29
C GLN A 225 15.22 -18.33 -5.39
N ILE A 226 13.97 -17.97 -5.10
CA ILE A 226 13.10 -17.25 -6.05
C ILE A 226 13.65 -15.84 -6.34
N LEU A 227 14.26 -15.20 -5.33
CA LEU A 227 14.85 -13.88 -5.49
C LEU A 227 16.13 -13.92 -6.33
N GLU A 228 16.97 -14.95 -6.17
CA GLU A 228 18.21 -15.13 -6.94
C GLU A 228 17.95 -15.49 -8.40
N THR A 229 17.03 -16.41 -8.68
CA THR A 229 16.67 -16.81 -10.06
C THR A 229 16.06 -15.66 -10.89
N SER A 230 15.42 -14.71 -10.22
CA SER A 230 14.88 -13.49 -10.84
C SER A 230 15.97 -12.46 -11.21
N GLN A 231 17.16 -12.54 -10.61
CA GLN A 231 18.29 -11.68 -10.95
C GLN A 231 19.10 -12.25 -12.12
N THR A 232 19.34 -13.56 -12.17
CA THR A 232 20.17 -14.19 -13.22
C THR A 232 19.53 -14.19 -14.61
N THR A 233 18.20 -14.13 -14.70
CA THR A 233 17.47 -14.02 -15.99
C THR A 233 17.51 -12.62 -16.60
N ARG A 234 17.94 -11.59 -15.86
CA ARG A 234 18.14 -10.24 -16.42
C ARG A 234 19.49 -10.05 -17.10
N ASP A 235 20.52 -10.79 -16.71
CA ASP A 235 21.88 -10.59 -17.24
C ASP A 235 22.20 -11.39 -18.51
N THR A 236 21.38 -12.38 -18.89
CA THR A 236 21.63 -13.21 -20.08
C THR A 236 21.02 -12.66 -21.38
N ARG A 237 20.32 -11.51 -21.37
CA ARG A 237 19.73 -10.92 -22.59
C ARG A 237 20.57 -9.83 -23.25
N ALA A 238 21.75 -9.52 -22.72
CA ALA A 238 22.71 -8.62 -23.35
C ALA A 238 23.77 -9.41 -24.14
N ARG A 239 23.41 -9.88 -25.34
CA ARG A 239 24.39 -10.30 -26.35
C ARG A 239 24.28 -9.40 -27.58
N PRO A 240 25.39 -8.92 -28.16
CA PRO A 240 25.37 -7.90 -29.20
C PRO A 240 25.20 -8.55 -30.57
N ASN A 241 24.26 -8.05 -31.36
CA ASN A 241 24.14 -8.39 -32.77
C ASN A 241 25.19 -7.63 -33.60
N SER A 242 25.73 -8.37 -34.56
CA SER A 242 26.81 -8.08 -35.49
C SER A 242 26.61 -6.83 -36.38
N PRO A 243 27.71 -6.27 -36.93
CA PRO A 243 27.66 -5.15 -37.86
C PRO A 243 27.39 -5.63 -39.30
N VAL A 244 26.60 -4.87 -40.04
CA VAL A 244 26.45 -4.97 -41.51
C VAL A 244 26.84 -3.61 -42.09
N PRO A 245 27.62 -3.56 -43.20
CA PRO A 245 28.19 -2.33 -43.72
C PRO A 245 27.20 -1.60 -44.63
N SER A 246 27.30 -0.28 -44.70
CA SER A 246 26.67 0.50 -45.76
C SER A 246 27.53 1.71 -46.07
N ASP A 247 27.96 1.73 -47.32
CA ASP A 247 28.80 2.71 -47.97
C ASP A 247 28.13 4.07 -48.17
N THR A 248 28.98 5.10 -48.22
CA THR A 248 28.89 6.33 -49.02
C THR A 248 27.66 7.23 -48.87
N VAL A 249 27.88 8.51 -48.51
CA VAL A 249 27.96 9.59 -49.49
C VAL A 249 28.44 10.88 -48.80
N SER A 250 29.44 11.46 -49.44
CA SER A 250 30.08 12.75 -49.22
C SER A 250 29.08 13.91 -49.31
N THR A 251 29.19 14.90 -48.43
CA THR A 251 29.11 16.31 -48.84
C THR A 251 29.75 17.22 -47.80
N ARG A 252 30.73 17.98 -48.30
CA ARG A 252 31.34 19.15 -47.67
C ARG A 252 30.27 20.15 -47.22
N ASN A 253 30.50 20.83 -46.11
CA ASN A 253 30.64 22.29 -46.15
C ASN A 253 31.28 22.84 -44.87
N ALA A 254 32.26 23.70 -45.12
CA ALA A 254 33.02 24.47 -44.15
C ALA A 254 32.32 25.81 -43.87
N ALA A 255 32.36 26.27 -42.62
CA ALA A 255 32.56 27.67 -42.20
C ALA A 255 32.40 27.73 -40.66
N ARG A 256 33.46 27.95 -39.87
CA ARG A 256 34.21 29.19 -39.58
C ARG A 256 33.56 30.02 -38.45
N LYS A 257 34.38 30.25 -37.40
CA LYS A 257 34.38 31.30 -36.35
C LYS A 257 33.84 30.89 -34.96
N PRO A 258 34.23 31.61 -33.88
CA PRO A 258 35.61 31.87 -33.43
C PRO A 258 35.79 31.63 -31.92
N SER A 259 37.03 31.44 -31.51
CA SER A 259 37.51 31.34 -30.13
C SER A 259 37.53 32.69 -29.39
N VAL A 260 37.02 32.71 -28.14
CA VAL A 260 37.39 33.69 -27.09
C VAL A 260 37.50 32.93 -25.76
N PRO A 261 38.56 33.13 -24.96
CA PRO A 261 38.72 32.48 -23.66
C PRO A 261 38.13 33.36 -22.55
N VAL A 262 37.33 32.77 -21.67
CA VAL A 262 36.97 33.38 -20.37
C VAL A 262 37.49 32.45 -19.29
N ALA A 263 38.54 32.90 -18.60
CA ALA A 263 39.00 32.34 -17.35
C ALA A 263 37.94 32.63 -16.27
N SER A 264 37.44 31.59 -15.61
CA SER A 264 36.69 31.74 -14.36
C SER A 264 37.32 30.83 -13.32
N ASN A 265 38.04 31.47 -12.39
CA ASN A 265 38.47 30.90 -11.13
C ASN A 265 37.22 30.54 -10.32
N ASN A 266 36.98 29.25 -10.08
CA ASN A 266 36.07 28.80 -9.02
C ASN A 266 36.90 28.12 -7.94
N ALA A 267 37.00 28.81 -6.80
CA ALA A 267 37.51 28.26 -5.56
C ALA A 267 36.58 27.11 -5.11
N ASN A 268 37.16 25.92 -4.93
CA ASN A 268 36.53 24.81 -4.23
C ASN A 268 36.29 25.22 -2.78
N VAL A 269 35.08 25.71 -2.48
CA VAL A 269 34.54 25.71 -1.13
C VAL A 269 34.07 24.28 -0.88
N VAL A 270 34.92 23.50 -0.20
CA VAL A 270 34.55 22.23 0.42
C VAL A 270 33.49 22.58 1.47
N VAL A 271 32.21 22.43 1.11
CA VAL A 271 31.10 22.52 2.04
C VAL A 271 31.18 21.29 2.93
N THR A 272 31.75 21.47 4.13
CA THR A 272 31.64 20.46 5.17
C THR A 272 30.16 20.35 5.54
N PRO A 273 29.58 19.13 5.57
CA PRO A 273 28.18 18.94 5.95
C PRO A 273 27.97 19.56 7.33
N SER A 274 26.83 20.24 7.51
CA SER A 274 26.39 20.75 8.81
C SER A 274 26.49 19.63 9.84
N ALA A 275 27.53 19.69 10.67
CA ALA A 275 27.89 18.67 11.66
C ALA A 275 26.70 18.33 12.58
N SER A 276 25.71 19.21 12.66
CA SER A 276 24.50 19.05 13.46
C SER A 276 23.61 17.88 13.01
N ALA A 277 23.36 17.70 11.71
CA ALA A 277 22.41 16.67 11.24
C ALA A 277 23.00 15.26 11.32
N GLU A 278 24.29 15.12 11.05
CA GLU A 278 25.01 13.85 11.17
C GLU A 278 25.09 13.41 12.64
N VAL A 279 25.41 14.33 13.55
CA VAL A 279 25.45 14.06 15.00
C VAL A 279 24.08 13.62 15.52
N GLN A 280 22.98 14.23 15.05
CA GLN A 280 21.62 13.82 15.43
C GLN A 280 21.26 12.42 14.93
N LEU A 281 21.63 12.08 13.69
CA LEU A 281 21.34 10.76 13.12
C LEU A 281 22.17 9.66 13.80
N ARG A 282 23.45 9.92 14.09
CA ARG A 282 24.31 9.02 14.88
C ARG A 282 23.75 8.78 16.29
N ALA A 283 23.29 9.85 16.96
CA ALA A 283 22.68 9.74 18.29
C ALA A 283 21.39 8.92 18.28
N LEU A 284 20.59 9.03 17.21
CA LEU A 284 19.37 8.24 17.04
C LEU A 284 19.68 6.76 16.83
N VAL A 285 20.71 6.46 16.03
CA VAL A 285 21.20 5.08 15.82
C VAL A 285 21.71 4.48 17.13
N ALA A 286 22.54 5.22 17.88
CA ALA A 286 23.05 4.79 19.19
C ALA A 286 21.92 4.46 20.17
N ARG A 287 20.90 5.35 20.26
CA ARG A 287 19.72 5.12 21.11
C ARG A 287 18.93 3.89 20.69
N LYS A 288 18.83 3.59 19.40
CA LYS A 288 18.11 2.42 18.88
C LYS A 288 18.88 1.11 19.06
N LEU A 289 20.21 1.18 19.12
CA LEU A 289 21.07 0.03 19.41
C LEU A 289 21.23 -0.21 20.92
N GLY A 290 20.73 0.70 21.77
CA GLY A 290 20.88 0.60 23.22
C GLY A 290 22.32 0.82 23.69
N VAL A 291 23.14 1.47 22.87
CA VAL A 291 24.55 1.74 23.17
C VAL A 291 24.63 3.08 23.90
N GLU A 292 24.97 3.04 25.18
CA GLU A 292 25.09 4.25 26.03
C GLU A 292 26.42 5.01 25.79
N GLY A 293 27.35 4.45 25.01
CA GLY A 293 28.74 4.91 24.80
C GLY A 293 28.96 6.13 23.89
N GLY A 294 27.93 6.91 23.55
CA GLY A 294 28.07 8.09 22.69
C GLY A 294 28.32 7.77 21.21
N ASN A 295 28.45 8.82 20.38
CA ASN A 295 28.48 8.72 18.91
C ASN A 295 29.73 8.05 18.31
N GLU A 296 30.69 7.66 19.15
CA GLU A 296 32.00 7.12 18.74
C GLU A 296 32.08 5.58 18.78
N ASP A 297 31.01 4.89 19.15
CA ASP A 297 31.00 3.43 19.16
C ASP A 297 31.14 2.87 17.71
N PRO A 298 32.09 1.93 17.46
CA PRO A 298 32.31 1.36 16.14
C PRO A 298 31.08 0.63 15.57
N GLU A 299 30.18 0.13 16.42
CA GLU A 299 28.94 -0.50 15.99
C GLU A 299 27.92 0.53 15.49
N VAL A 300 27.84 1.70 16.14
CA VAL A 300 27.02 2.84 15.70
C VAL A 300 27.52 3.34 14.34
N GLU A 301 28.84 3.48 14.16
CA GLU A 301 29.45 3.86 12.88
C GLU A 301 29.11 2.85 11.76
N ARG A 302 29.25 1.54 12.04
CA ARG A 302 28.95 0.49 11.06
C ARG A 302 27.50 0.56 10.58
N VAL A 303 26.55 0.74 11.51
CA VAL A 303 25.12 0.83 11.19
C VAL A 303 24.79 2.13 10.48
N PHE A 304 25.37 3.24 10.92
CA PHE A 304 25.22 4.55 10.28
C PHE A 304 25.71 4.54 8.82
N GLN A 305 26.89 3.97 8.54
CA GLN A 305 27.41 3.79 7.18
C GLN A 305 26.51 2.87 6.35
N GLY A 306 25.93 1.83 6.96
CA GLY A 306 24.91 0.99 6.32
C GLY A 306 23.69 1.79 5.87
N PHE A 307 23.16 2.65 6.73
CA PHE A 307 22.04 3.54 6.40
C PHE A 307 22.38 4.52 5.28
N ILE A 308 23.57 5.15 5.31
CA ILE A 308 24.01 6.05 4.24
C ILE A 308 24.14 5.29 2.91
N LYS A 309 24.69 4.07 2.92
CA LYS A 309 24.83 3.25 1.71
C LYS A 309 23.46 2.90 1.11
N VAL A 310 22.48 2.53 1.94
CA VAL A 310 21.12 2.23 1.50
C VAL A 310 20.41 3.50 1.00
N ALA A 311 20.55 4.62 1.71
CA ALA A 311 19.98 5.90 1.31
C ALA A 311 20.55 6.39 -0.03
N LYS A 312 21.87 6.30 -0.23
CA LYS A 312 22.53 6.62 -1.51
C LYS A 312 22.06 5.69 -2.62
N ALA A 313 21.93 4.38 -2.38
CA ALA A 313 21.41 3.43 -3.36
C ALA A 313 19.94 3.74 -3.74
N ARG A 314 19.11 4.08 -2.74
CA ARG A 314 17.71 4.46 -2.95
C ARG A 314 17.58 5.78 -3.71
N ALA A 315 18.40 6.78 -3.39
CA ALA A 315 18.45 8.05 -4.10
C ALA A 315 18.88 7.85 -5.56
N ARG A 316 19.93 7.06 -5.82
CA ARG A 316 20.35 6.68 -7.18
C ARG A 316 19.22 6.01 -7.96
N ASN A 317 18.47 5.12 -7.32
CA ASN A 317 17.31 4.48 -7.96
C ASN A 317 16.18 5.48 -8.23
N GLN A 318 15.84 6.36 -7.28
CA GLN A 318 14.80 7.38 -7.47
C GLN A 318 15.17 8.41 -8.56
N VAL A 319 16.45 8.80 -8.64
CA VAL A 319 16.95 9.69 -9.70
C VAL A 319 16.93 8.99 -11.07
N ARG A 320 17.22 7.68 -11.13
CA ARG A 320 17.04 6.88 -12.36
C ARG A 320 15.58 6.75 -12.80
N TYR A 321 14.63 6.78 -11.87
CA TYR A 321 13.19 6.72 -12.21
C TYR A 321 12.61 8.06 -12.64
N THR A 322 13.23 9.18 -12.25
CA THR A 322 12.77 10.53 -12.61
C THR A 322 13.48 11.11 -13.84
N GLY A 323 14.69 10.63 -14.15
CA GLY A 323 15.43 10.96 -15.37
C GLY A 323 15.15 9.99 -16.52
N ASN A 324 14.00 10.10 -17.17
CA ASN A 324 13.80 9.52 -18.52
C ASN A 324 13.39 10.62 -19.51
N ILE A 325 14.26 11.62 -19.61
CA ILE A 325 14.52 12.42 -20.80
C ILE A 325 15.73 11.75 -21.47
N GLY A 326 15.67 11.56 -22.78
CA GLY A 326 16.49 10.61 -23.53
C GLY A 326 18.00 10.69 -23.30
N ILE A 327 18.65 9.56 -23.61
CA ILE A 327 20.10 9.32 -23.78
C ILE A 327 20.92 10.61 -23.63
N GLY A 328 21.30 10.93 -22.40
CA GLY A 328 22.06 12.13 -22.05
C GLY A 328 22.78 11.87 -20.75
N GLU A 329 24.11 11.82 -20.85
CA GLU A 329 25.16 11.91 -19.83
C GLU A 329 24.84 11.49 -18.37
N PRO A 330 25.65 10.58 -17.77
CA PRO A 330 25.52 10.29 -16.35
C PRO A 330 25.63 11.58 -15.53
N VAL A 331 24.61 11.86 -14.72
CA VAL A 331 24.60 13.01 -13.80
C VAL A 331 25.84 12.93 -12.91
N SER A 332 26.70 13.94 -12.99
CA SER A 332 27.92 14.00 -12.20
C SER A 332 27.62 13.97 -10.71
N GLU A 333 28.51 13.35 -9.93
CA GLU A 333 28.36 13.17 -8.48
C GLU A 333 28.12 14.51 -7.75
N GLU A 334 28.78 15.58 -8.21
CA GLU A 334 28.59 16.95 -7.72
C GLU A 334 27.14 17.46 -7.84
N LYS A 335 26.44 17.16 -8.93
CA LYS A 335 25.05 17.58 -9.13
C LYS A 335 24.10 16.79 -8.21
N LEU A 336 24.44 15.55 -7.90
CA LEU A 336 23.68 14.72 -6.98
C LEU A 336 23.82 15.22 -5.54
N ASP A 337 25.04 15.59 -5.13
CA ASP A 337 25.30 16.15 -3.80
C ASP A 337 24.59 17.49 -3.61
N THR A 338 24.60 18.36 -4.64
CA THR A 338 23.84 19.63 -4.63
C THR A 338 22.32 19.39 -4.43
N TYR A 339 21.77 18.36 -5.08
CA TYR A 339 20.34 18.02 -4.95
C TYR A 339 19.99 17.46 -3.57
N ILE A 340 20.88 16.66 -2.98
CA ILE A 340 20.73 16.13 -1.62
C ILE A 340 20.75 17.26 -0.59
N ASP A 341 21.62 18.26 -0.78
CA ASP A 341 21.67 19.42 0.12
C ASP A 341 20.42 20.31 0.01
N HIS A 342 19.85 20.47 -1.19
CA HIS A 342 18.55 21.13 -1.34
C HIS A 342 17.41 20.42 -0.61
N LEU A 343 17.39 19.08 -0.62
CA LEU A 343 16.38 18.30 0.12
C LEU A 343 16.57 18.38 1.64
N ARG A 344 17.81 18.50 2.13
CA ARG A 344 18.10 18.67 3.56
C ARG A 344 17.56 20.00 4.10
N ILE A 345 17.65 21.09 3.33
CA ILE A 345 17.10 22.40 3.70
C ILE A 345 15.58 22.32 3.92
N TYR A 346 14.87 21.55 3.09
CA TYR A 346 13.42 21.37 3.22
C TYR A 346 13.01 20.58 4.47
N VAL A 347 13.72 19.50 4.81
CA VAL A 347 13.38 18.65 5.96
C VAL A 347 13.65 19.34 7.31
N VAL A 348 14.69 20.17 7.38
CA VAL A 348 14.98 20.98 8.58
C VAL A 348 13.92 22.06 8.80
N ALA A 349 13.37 22.64 7.73
CA ALA A 349 12.32 23.66 7.82
C ALA A 349 11.00 23.09 8.36
N ASP A 350 10.64 21.85 8.02
CA ASP A 350 9.43 21.21 8.54
C ASP A 350 9.58 20.73 9.98
N SER A 351 10.76 20.24 10.39
CA SER A 351 11.00 19.82 11.78
C SER A 351 10.96 21.00 12.78
N GLN A 352 11.24 22.23 12.35
CA GLN A 352 11.11 23.43 13.19
C GLN A 352 9.66 23.89 13.37
N ARG A 353 8.74 23.54 12.45
CA ARG A 353 7.30 23.85 12.59
C ARG A 353 6.64 22.99 13.66
N ASP A 354 7.02 21.72 13.73
CA ASP A 354 6.44 20.78 14.70
C ASP A 354 6.91 21.05 16.14
N ALA A 355 8.13 21.58 16.30
CA ALA A 355 8.66 21.97 17.62
C ALA A 355 7.98 23.21 18.22
N GLN A 356 7.39 24.09 17.40
CA GLN A 356 6.72 25.31 17.87
C GLN A 356 5.24 25.12 18.22
N GLN A 357 4.60 24.01 17.80
CA GLN A 357 3.20 23.71 18.14
C GLN A 357 3.03 22.96 19.48
N GLY A 358 4.11 22.48 20.10
CA GLY A 358 4.05 21.64 21.30
C GLY A 358 4.02 22.36 22.65
N THR A 359 4.13 23.70 22.71
CA THR A 359 4.47 24.41 23.97
C THR A 359 3.33 25.22 24.61
N GLN A 360 2.08 25.12 24.16
CA GLN A 360 1.00 26.01 24.65
C GLN A 360 -0.19 25.35 25.37
N ASN A 361 -0.15 24.09 25.80
CA ASN A 361 -1.27 23.50 26.54
C ASN A 361 -0.84 22.65 27.74
N SER A 362 -0.55 23.28 28.88
CA SER A 362 -0.60 22.61 30.18
C SER A 362 -0.66 23.60 31.34
N GLU A 363 -1.87 24.03 31.73
CA GLU A 363 -2.13 24.56 33.07
C GLU A 363 -3.62 24.39 33.42
N SER A 364 -3.94 23.41 34.28
CA SER A 364 -4.90 23.58 35.39
C SER A 364 -5.06 22.29 36.22
N LEU A 365 -5.38 22.54 37.49
CA LEU A 365 -5.30 21.71 38.69
C LEU A 365 -6.54 20.82 38.97
N VAL A 366 -6.28 19.59 39.47
CA VAL A 366 -6.93 18.90 40.65
C VAL A 366 -8.39 18.33 40.47
N PRO A 367 -8.90 17.32 41.24
CA PRO A 367 -8.31 16.36 42.20
C PRO A 367 -8.53 14.84 41.92
N ASN A 368 -7.60 14.06 42.47
CA ASN A 368 -7.71 12.71 43.07
C ASN A 368 -9.06 11.96 42.98
N LYS A 369 -9.11 10.95 42.12
CA LYS A 369 -9.88 9.71 42.34
C LYS A 369 -8.95 8.51 42.12
N SER A 370 -8.91 7.63 43.11
CA SER A 370 -8.11 6.39 43.13
C SER A 370 -8.43 5.50 41.92
N PRO A 371 -7.43 4.95 41.20
CA PRO A 371 -7.67 4.16 40.02
C PRO A 371 -8.10 2.74 40.42
N THR A 372 -9.36 2.41 40.13
CA THR A 372 -9.77 1.00 40.03
C THR A 372 -9.07 0.44 38.80
N ARG A 373 -8.14 -0.48 39.03
CA ARG A 373 -7.33 -1.17 38.01
C ARG A 373 -8.23 -2.06 37.16
N VAL A 374 -8.90 -1.46 36.18
CA VAL A 374 -9.52 -2.20 35.08
C VAL A 374 -8.38 -2.59 34.15
N GLU A 375 -8.15 -3.89 33.96
CA GLU A 375 -7.18 -4.36 32.97
C GLU A 375 -7.52 -3.72 31.62
N PRO A 376 -6.57 -3.02 30.98
CA PRO A 376 -6.81 -2.48 29.65
C PRO A 376 -7.08 -3.67 28.72
N ASP A 377 -8.31 -3.74 28.23
CA ASP A 377 -8.68 -4.64 27.15
C ASP A 377 -7.63 -4.47 26.04
N PHE A 378 -6.90 -5.54 25.74
CA PHE A 378 -5.78 -5.56 24.80
C PHE A 378 -6.17 -4.93 23.44
N GLY A 379 -7.45 -5.04 23.06
CA GLY A 379 -7.98 -4.38 21.88
C GLY A 379 -7.89 -2.85 21.91
N HIS A 380 -7.99 -2.22 23.07
CA HIS A 380 -7.92 -0.77 23.21
C HIS A 380 -6.48 -0.24 23.14
N GLU A 381 -5.50 -1.00 23.64
CA GLU A 381 -4.08 -0.67 23.59
C GLU A 381 -3.53 -0.84 22.16
N VAL A 382 -3.90 -1.93 21.47
CA VAL A 382 -3.51 -2.17 20.07
C VAL A 382 -4.10 -1.11 19.13
N ARG A 383 -5.37 -0.71 19.32
CA ARG A 383 -6.01 0.38 18.54
C ARG A 383 -5.34 1.74 18.78
N LYS A 384 -4.91 2.01 20.02
CA LYS A 384 -4.17 3.24 20.39
C LYS A 384 -2.77 3.27 19.78
N ILE A 385 -2.05 2.14 19.78
CA ILE A 385 -0.71 2.02 19.19
C ILE A 385 -0.75 2.17 17.67
N LEU A 386 -1.83 1.70 17.03
CA LEU A 386 -2.02 1.82 15.58
C LEU A 386 -2.58 3.19 15.13
N GLY A 387 -2.88 4.11 16.05
CA GLY A 387 -3.45 5.42 15.73
C GLY A 387 -4.87 5.35 15.14
N LEU A 388 -5.58 4.24 15.32
CA LEU A 388 -6.92 4.01 14.79
C LEU A 388 -7.96 4.43 15.83
N SER A 389 -8.26 5.73 15.92
CA SER A 389 -9.41 6.20 16.70
C SER A 389 -10.71 5.80 15.95
N GLU A 390 -11.44 4.86 16.54
CA GLU A 390 -12.49 4.05 15.91
C GLU A 390 -13.72 4.85 15.45
N ALA A 391 -13.95 6.05 16.00
CA ALA A 391 -15.14 6.86 15.72
C ALA A 391 -14.91 8.00 14.69
N GLU A 392 -13.69 8.51 14.55
CA GLU A 392 -13.43 9.60 13.59
C GLU A 392 -12.98 9.08 12.23
N THR A 393 -12.19 8.01 12.20
CA THR A 393 -11.58 7.51 10.96
C THR A 393 -12.61 6.87 10.03
N SER A 394 -13.53 6.04 10.55
CA SER A 394 -14.60 5.42 9.77
C SER A 394 -15.58 6.45 9.18
N LYS A 395 -15.99 7.44 9.97
CA LYS A 395 -16.89 8.52 9.53
C LYS A 395 -16.21 9.46 8.52
N LYS A 396 -14.93 9.80 8.72
CA LYS A 396 -14.13 10.58 7.76
C LYS A 396 -13.93 9.81 6.45
N VAL A 397 -13.64 8.51 6.52
CA VAL A 397 -13.50 7.66 5.33
C VAL A 397 -14.80 7.56 4.54
N LEU A 398 -15.95 7.36 5.21
CA LEU A 398 -17.25 7.36 4.54
C LEU A 398 -17.61 8.72 3.93
N ALA A 399 -17.28 9.82 4.59
CA ALA A 399 -17.47 11.17 4.05
C ALA A 399 -16.59 11.41 2.80
N GLU A 400 -15.36 10.91 2.81
CA GLU A 400 -14.43 11.05 1.68
C GLU A 400 -14.82 10.15 0.50
N ILE A 401 -15.30 8.92 0.77
CA ILE A 401 -15.92 8.06 -0.25
C ILE A 401 -17.15 8.75 -0.85
N GLY A 402 -18.00 9.37 -0.02
CA GLY A 402 -19.15 10.14 -0.50
C GLY A 402 -18.75 11.31 -1.40
N ARG A 403 -17.71 12.07 -1.03
CA ARG A 403 -17.15 13.13 -1.88
C ARG A 403 -16.61 12.60 -3.20
N LEU A 404 -15.91 11.46 -3.18
CA LEU A 404 -15.34 10.86 -4.38
C LEU A 404 -16.45 10.40 -5.35
N VAL A 405 -17.49 9.74 -4.84
CA VAL A 405 -18.66 9.32 -5.63
C VAL A 405 -19.36 10.52 -6.27
N ASN A 406 -19.60 11.59 -5.51
CA ASN A 406 -20.21 12.80 -6.03
C ASN A 406 -19.34 13.49 -7.09
N THR A 407 -18.02 13.49 -6.90
CA THR A 407 -17.07 14.05 -7.89
C THR A 407 -17.10 13.25 -9.20
N ILE A 408 -17.18 11.91 -9.11
CA ILE A 408 -17.30 11.04 -10.28
C ILE A 408 -18.63 11.26 -11.00
N GLN A 409 -19.75 11.36 -10.27
CA GLN A 409 -21.06 11.65 -10.85
C GLN A 409 -21.09 13.02 -11.54
N HIS A 410 -20.58 14.07 -10.89
CA HIS A 410 -20.49 15.40 -11.50
C HIS A 410 -19.62 15.39 -12.75
N LYS A 411 -18.51 14.65 -12.76
CA LYS A 411 -17.65 14.54 -13.93
C LYS A 411 -18.32 13.75 -15.05
N SER A 412 -19.08 12.70 -14.72
CA SER A 412 -19.87 11.93 -15.69
C SER A 412 -20.96 12.81 -16.31
N GLN A 413 -21.75 13.51 -15.48
CA GLN A 413 -22.77 14.46 -15.93
C GLN A 413 -22.15 15.62 -16.72
N TYR A 414 -20.97 16.11 -16.33
CA TYR A 414 -20.26 17.12 -17.08
C TYR A 414 -19.78 16.61 -18.44
N LEU A 415 -19.28 15.36 -18.53
CA LEU A 415 -18.91 14.76 -19.82
C LEU A 415 -20.13 14.51 -20.71
N GLU A 416 -21.25 14.13 -20.10
CA GLU A 416 -22.53 13.92 -20.79
C GLU A 416 -23.15 15.25 -21.24
N ALA A 417 -23.12 16.29 -20.41
CA ALA A 417 -23.57 17.65 -20.74
C ALA A 417 -22.61 18.37 -21.67
N MET A 418 -21.31 18.08 -21.58
CA MET A 418 -20.33 18.58 -22.53
C MET A 418 -20.54 17.99 -23.90
N GLN A 419 -21.34 16.90 -24.06
CA GLN A 419 -21.66 16.18 -25.29
C GLN A 419 -21.14 16.97 -26.47
N ILE A 420 -19.83 16.82 -26.69
CA ILE A 420 -19.12 17.63 -27.67
C ILE A 420 -19.67 17.00 -28.92
N ARG A 421 -20.66 17.69 -29.50
CA ARG A 421 -21.46 17.27 -30.65
C ARG A 421 -20.48 16.50 -31.54
N PRO A 422 -20.60 15.16 -31.60
CA PRO A 422 -19.50 14.31 -32.03
C PRO A 422 -19.01 14.89 -33.33
N ARG A 423 -17.80 15.47 -33.29
CA ARG A 423 -17.18 16.10 -34.45
C ARG A 423 -17.38 15.10 -35.57
N ASP A 424 -17.90 15.51 -36.72
CA ASP A 424 -18.23 14.59 -37.80
C ASP A 424 -16.94 13.90 -38.28
N LEU A 425 -16.54 12.88 -37.53
CA LEU A 425 -15.47 11.96 -37.84
C LEU A 425 -15.94 11.29 -39.11
N SER A 426 -15.07 11.30 -40.12
CA SER A 426 -15.35 10.62 -41.37
C SER A 426 -15.81 9.19 -41.08
N SER A 427 -16.72 8.67 -41.89
CA SER A 427 -17.26 7.31 -41.74
C SER A 427 -16.16 6.25 -41.57
N SER A 428 -15.00 6.47 -42.21
CA SER A 428 -13.80 5.63 -42.08
C SER A 428 -13.20 5.64 -40.67
N GLN A 429 -13.21 6.77 -39.96
CA GLN A 429 -12.65 6.84 -38.62
C GLN A 429 -13.60 6.24 -37.58
N ARG A 430 -14.92 6.44 -37.73
CA ARG A 430 -15.92 5.75 -36.90
C ARG A 430 -15.80 4.23 -37.03
N ALA A 431 -15.62 3.72 -38.25
CA ALA A 431 -15.45 2.28 -38.47
C ALA A 431 -14.23 1.71 -37.73
N ARG A 432 -13.09 2.41 -37.75
CA ARG A 432 -11.88 2.01 -37.01
C ARG A 432 -12.07 2.10 -35.49
N GLU A 433 -12.76 3.13 -35.01
CA GLU A 433 -13.08 3.27 -33.59
C GLU A 433 -14.04 2.18 -33.11
N THR A 434 -15.04 1.80 -33.91
CA THR A 434 -15.92 0.68 -33.58
C THR A 434 -15.19 -0.66 -33.58
N GLU A 435 -14.23 -0.85 -34.49
CA GLU A 435 -13.41 -2.07 -34.55
C GLU A 435 -12.46 -2.16 -33.34
N THR A 436 -11.85 -1.05 -32.93
CA THR A 436 -11.00 -1.04 -31.73
C THR A 436 -11.82 -1.26 -30.47
N ILE A 437 -13.01 -0.65 -30.34
CA ILE A 437 -13.93 -0.90 -29.22
C ILE A 437 -14.33 -2.38 -29.17
N ALA A 438 -14.75 -2.96 -30.29
CA ALA A 438 -15.11 -4.38 -30.37
C ALA A 438 -13.94 -5.31 -30.00
N SER A 439 -12.71 -4.96 -30.42
CA SER A 439 -11.49 -5.69 -30.05
C SER A 439 -11.24 -5.64 -28.54
N TYR A 440 -11.38 -4.46 -27.92
CA TYR A 440 -11.24 -4.30 -26.46
C TYR A 440 -12.33 -5.03 -25.68
N GLU A 441 -13.57 -5.00 -26.14
CA GLU A 441 -14.68 -5.75 -25.53
C GLU A 441 -14.45 -7.25 -25.63
N SER A 442 -14.00 -7.75 -26.79
CA SER A 442 -13.62 -9.16 -26.95
C SER A 442 -12.46 -9.56 -26.04
N GLN A 443 -11.43 -8.71 -25.89
CA GLN A 443 -10.30 -8.99 -24.99
C GLN A 443 -10.75 -8.99 -23.52
N LYS A 444 -11.62 -8.05 -23.14
CA LYS A 444 -12.20 -7.98 -21.80
C LYS A 444 -12.99 -9.25 -21.48
N GLN A 445 -13.85 -9.70 -22.40
CA GLN A 445 -14.63 -10.94 -22.23
C GLN A 445 -13.71 -12.15 -22.06
N GLN A 446 -12.65 -12.28 -22.86
CA GLN A 446 -11.67 -13.36 -22.70
C GLN A 446 -11.01 -13.35 -21.32
N ILE A 447 -10.65 -12.17 -20.80
CA ILE A 447 -10.06 -12.05 -19.47
C ILE A 447 -11.08 -12.47 -18.40
N GLU A 448 -12.34 -12.01 -18.51
CA GLU A 448 -13.42 -12.38 -17.59
C GLU A 448 -13.63 -13.91 -17.58
N ASP A 449 -13.72 -14.54 -18.75
CA ASP A 449 -13.86 -16.00 -18.88
C ASP A 449 -12.66 -16.76 -18.26
N THR A 450 -11.43 -16.24 -18.40
CA THR A 450 -10.24 -16.87 -17.79
C THR A 450 -10.24 -16.74 -16.27
N ILE A 451 -10.68 -15.60 -15.74
CA ILE A 451 -10.80 -15.36 -14.30
C ILE A 451 -11.90 -16.25 -13.71
N GLU A 452 -13.04 -16.37 -14.39
CA GLU A 452 -14.14 -17.23 -13.98
C GLU A 452 -13.69 -18.70 -13.93
N LYS A 453 -13.03 -19.20 -14.99
CA LYS A 453 -12.46 -20.56 -15.01
C LYS A 453 -11.45 -20.79 -13.88
N LEU A 454 -10.64 -19.80 -13.54
CA LEU A 454 -9.67 -19.91 -12.44
C LEU A 454 -10.37 -19.94 -11.08
N LEU A 455 -11.42 -19.14 -10.89
CA LEU A 455 -12.22 -19.12 -9.66
C LEU A 455 -12.94 -20.45 -9.47
N ILE A 456 -13.59 -20.99 -10.51
CA ILE A 456 -14.24 -22.31 -10.47
C ILE A 456 -13.22 -23.38 -10.06
N ARG A 457 -12.06 -23.45 -10.71
CA ARG A 457 -11.00 -24.41 -10.35
C ARG A 457 -10.49 -24.25 -8.92
N LYS A 458 -10.46 -23.03 -8.38
CA LYS A 458 -10.05 -22.78 -6.99
C LYS A 458 -11.11 -23.23 -6.00
N ILE A 459 -12.39 -23.05 -6.33
CA ILE A 459 -13.52 -23.54 -5.53
C ILE A 459 -13.50 -25.07 -5.53
N ASP A 460 -13.44 -25.72 -6.70
CA ASP A 460 -13.35 -27.18 -6.81
C ASP A 460 -12.15 -27.77 -6.03
N LYS A 461 -11.01 -27.06 -6.06
CA LYS A 461 -9.82 -27.44 -5.29
C LYS A 461 -10.01 -27.25 -3.79
N ALA A 462 -10.69 -26.19 -3.36
CA ALA A 462 -11.01 -25.96 -1.96
C ALA A 462 -12.00 -27.02 -1.44
N ASP A 463 -13.00 -27.39 -2.24
CA ASP A 463 -14.00 -28.39 -1.88
C ASP A 463 -13.39 -29.80 -1.82
N SER A 464 -12.55 -30.16 -2.79
CA SER A 464 -11.83 -31.43 -2.76
C SER A 464 -10.84 -31.54 -1.59
N LEU A 465 -10.12 -30.47 -1.24
CA LEU A 465 -9.26 -30.44 -0.04
C LEU A 465 -10.08 -30.44 1.25
N GLY A 466 -11.23 -29.75 1.26
CA GLY A 466 -12.16 -29.72 2.38
C GLY A 466 -12.70 -31.11 2.69
N HIS A 467 -13.12 -31.88 1.68
CA HIS A 467 -13.58 -33.26 1.86
C HIS A 467 -12.48 -34.20 2.37
N SER A 468 -11.24 -34.02 1.93
CA SER A 468 -10.10 -34.78 2.49
C SER A 468 -9.93 -34.50 3.98
N LEU A 469 -9.94 -33.23 4.37
CA LEU A 469 -9.77 -32.83 5.77
C LEU A 469 -10.92 -33.33 6.65
N VAL A 470 -12.15 -33.27 6.14
CA VAL A 470 -13.33 -33.82 6.85
C VAL A 470 -13.17 -35.33 7.07
N ARG A 471 -12.74 -36.10 6.06
CA ARG A 471 -12.46 -37.54 6.24
C ARG A 471 -11.34 -37.80 7.25
N ASP A 472 -10.28 -37.00 7.22
CA ASP A 472 -9.17 -37.15 8.18
C ASP A 472 -9.64 -36.85 9.62
N ILE A 473 -10.52 -35.86 9.80
CA ILE A 473 -11.15 -35.56 11.09
C ILE A 473 -12.08 -36.70 11.52
N GLU A 474 -12.91 -37.23 10.62
CA GLU A 474 -13.78 -38.38 10.91
C GLU A 474 -12.96 -39.62 11.31
N ALA A 475 -11.86 -39.90 10.60
CA ALA A 475 -10.95 -40.99 10.95
C ALA A 475 -10.29 -40.79 12.31
N LEU A 476 -9.90 -39.55 12.66
CA LEU A 476 -9.38 -39.22 13.97
C LEU A 476 -10.43 -39.37 15.08
N LEU A 477 -11.68 -38.98 14.84
CA LEU A 477 -12.77 -39.15 15.79
C LEU A 477 -13.07 -40.63 16.06
N ILE A 478 -13.11 -41.46 15.01
CA ILE A 478 -13.26 -42.92 15.15
C ILE A 478 -12.10 -43.51 15.96
N GLY A 479 -10.86 -43.09 15.69
CA GLY A 479 -9.70 -43.54 16.46
C GLY A 479 -9.71 -43.09 17.92
N ILE A 480 -10.30 -41.94 18.24
CA ILE A 480 -10.48 -41.48 19.63
C ILE A 480 -11.49 -42.36 20.36
N ASP A 481 -12.59 -42.77 19.73
CA ASP A 481 -13.57 -43.67 20.34
C ASP A 481 -12.95 -45.05 20.67
N ASP A 482 -12.03 -45.54 19.83
CA ASP A 482 -11.25 -46.75 20.10
C ASP A 482 -10.29 -46.58 21.29
N ILE A 483 -9.65 -45.42 21.43
CA ILE A 483 -8.67 -45.13 22.50
C ILE A 483 -9.34 -44.85 23.84
N VAL A 484 -10.47 -44.14 23.83
CA VAL A 484 -11.22 -43.83 25.05
C VAL A 484 -11.69 -45.11 25.73
N GLY A 485 -11.74 -46.22 24.99
CA GLY A 485 -12.17 -47.49 25.51
C GLY A 485 -13.64 -47.35 25.87
N HIS A 486 -14.51 -47.89 25.04
CA HIS A 486 -15.71 -48.48 25.61
C HIS A 486 -15.20 -49.53 26.61
N GLY A 487 -14.96 -49.08 27.84
CA GLY A 487 -14.64 -49.93 28.96
C GLY A 487 -15.67 -51.01 28.91
N ASN A 488 -15.18 -52.24 28.77
CA ASN A 488 -15.94 -53.47 28.80
C ASN A 488 -17.10 -53.31 29.79
N SER A 489 -18.25 -52.85 29.29
CA SER A 489 -19.50 -53.03 29.98
C SER A 489 -19.71 -54.51 29.77
N GLY A 490 -19.41 -55.25 30.83
CA GLY A 490 -19.53 -56.69 30.87
C GLY A 490 -20.83 -57.07 30.19
N ARG A 491 -20.70 -57.92 29.17
CA ARG A 491 -21.77 -58.84 28.80
C ARG A 491 -22.11 -59.61 30.07
N ASP A 492 -23.11 -59.13 30.78
CA ASP A 492 -24.01 -60.00 31.49
C ASP A 492 -24.85 -60.71 30.43
N ASP A 493 -24.47 -61.96 30.20
CA ASP A 493 -25.27 -62.94 29.48
C ASP A 493 -26.63 -63.10 30.16
N CYS A 494 -27.65 -62.41 29.68
CA CYS A 494 -29.04 -62.70 30.01
C CYS A 494 -29.95 -62.52 28.78
N ASN A 495 -29.96 -63.56 27.95
CA ASN A 495 -31.19 -64.25 27.56
C ASN A 495 -32.38 -63.37 27.13
N SER A 496 -32.48 -63.03 25.84
CA SER A 496 -33.80 -62.83 25.22
C SER A 496 -33.87 -63.45 23.84
N LYS A 497 -34.62 -64.55 23.79
CA LYS A 497 -35.11 -65.25 22.62
C LYS A 497 -35.84 -64.30 21.65
N ASN A 498 -35.66 -64.61 20.37
CA ASN A 498 -36.63 -64.49 19.28
C ASN A 498 -37.29 -63.12 19.04
N MET A 499 -36.87 -62.43 17.99
CA MET A 499 -37.87 -61.91 17.03
C MET A 499 -37.29 -61.76 15.61
N THR A 500 -37.68 -62.74 14.81
CA THR A 500 -38.12 -62.72 13.42
C THR A 500 -37.80 -61.50 12.55
N VAL A 501 -36.97 -61.80 11.55
CA VAL A 501 -36.74 -61.10 10.28
C VAL A 501 -38.05 -60.60 9.63
N VAL A 502 -38.15 -59.30 9.38
CA VAL A 502 -38.95 -58.75 8.27
C VAL A 502 -38.08 -57.81 7.46
N ARG A 503 -37.74 -58.28 6.27
CA ARG A 503 -36.88 -57.63 5.28
C ARG A 503 -37.78 -56.89 4.30
N SER A 504 -37.98 -55.58 4.49
CA SER A 504 -38.68 -54.73 3.51
C SER A 504 -37.66 -54.05 2.60
N HIS A 505 -37.62 -54.51 1.34
CA HIS A 505 -37.03 -53.80 0.22
C HIS A 505 -37.86 -52.54 -0.07
N SER A 506 -37.20 -51.39 -0.20
CA SER A 506 -37.78 -50.27 -0.94
C SER A 506 -36.76 -49.78 -1.96
N ASN A 507 -36.99 -50.18 -3.21
CA ASN A 507 -36.49 -49.51 -4.39
C ASN A 507 -37.02 -48.07 -4.37
N HIS A 508 -36.19 -47.08 -4.68
CA HIS A 508 -36.65 -45.96 -5.49
C HIS A 508 -35.54 -45.38 -6.36
N THR A 509 -35.97 -45.24 -7.62
CA THR A 509 -35.44 -44.60 -8.83
C THR A 509 -34.85 -43.21 -8.67
#